data_AF-A0A846DL65-F1
#
_entry.id   AF-A0A846DL65-F1
#
_cell.length_a   1.000
_cell.length_b   1.000
_cell.length_c   1.000
_cell.angle_alpha   90.00
_cell.angle_beta   90.00
_cell.angle_gamma   90.00
#
_symmetry.space_group_name_H-M   'P 1'
#
loop_
_entity.id
_entity.type
_entity.pdbx_description
1 polymer ?
#
loop_
_entity_poly.entity_id
_entity_poly.type
_entity_poly.pdbx_seq_one_letter_code
_entity_poly.pdbx_strand_id
1 'polypeptide(L)'
;SLASLSWWHRRDLPNWLPWISTFALGLIIFQGVLGGLTVTELLRFDIVTAHLGTALLFFSTLIVIGTLLTPYQGTGSVGKLPWLSLTAVIFVYLQSLLGGLVASRWAVHQCFGASELCTVMNSHIAGVVPATVATVAVVVIASRTPALHPVLRQLANLAASLVVLQILLGVATFRLRLQVELLTICHQAVGAALLGVLVGFTVFALRDRTSVECQSQ
;
A
#
# COMPACT_ATOMS: atom_id res chain seq x y z
N SER A 1 7.41 -9.11 22.14
CA SER A 1 6.83 -8.51 20.92
C SER A 1 7.28 -7.06 20.81
N LEU A 2 7.22 -6.46 19.61
CA LEU A 2 7.59 -5.04 19.37
C LEU A 2 6.84 -4.09 20.32
N ALA A 3 5.56 -4.36 20.62
CA ALA A 3 4.75 -3.62 21.59
C ALA A 3 5.28 -3.72 23.03
N SER A 4 5.62 -4.93 23.50
CA SER A 4 6.19 -5.10 24.85
C SER A 4 7.57 -4.45 24.98
N LEU A 5 8.42 -4.55 23.96
CA LEU A 5 9.76 -3.96 23.96
C LEU A 5 9.71 -2.43 23.92
N SER A 6 8.78 -1.86 23.14
CA SER A 6 8.58 -0.41 23.06
C SER A 6 7.97 0.17 24.34
N TRP A 7 7.11 -0.57 25.03
CA TRP A 7 6.64 -0.19 26.37
C TRP A 7 7.73 -0.30 27.44
N TRP A 8 8.59 -1.31 27.37
CA TRP A 8 9.70 -1.51 28.30
C TRP A 8 10.74 -0.39 28.19
N HIS A 9 11.10 -0.02 26.96
CA HIS A 9 12.06 1.05 26.67
C HIS A 9 11.39 2.40 26.38
N ARG A 10 10.16 2.62 26.89
CA ARG A 10 9.41 3.87 26.66
C ARG A 10 10.12 5.14 27.14
N ARG A 11 11.17 4.99 27.97
CA ARG A 11 12.01 6.11 28.45
C ARG A 11 13.10 6.50 27.45
N ASP A 12 13.53 5.57 26.60
CA ASP A 12 14.62 5.76 25.62
C ASP A 12 14.09 5.83 24.18
N LEU A 13 12.82 5.49 23.98
CA LEU A 13 12.13 5.47 22.68
C LEU A 13 11.13 6.63 22.57
N PRO A 14 10.86 7.12 21.35
CA PRO A 14 9.93 8.21 21.16
C PRO A 14 8.51 7.84 21.62
N ASN A 15 7.84 8.77 22.30
CA ASN A 15 6.54 8.57 22.96
C ASN A 15 5.41 8.07 22.05
N TRP A 16 5.51 8.25 20.73
CA TRP A 16 4.53 7.76 19.75
C TRP A 16 4.69 6.25 19.44
N LEU A 17 5.90 5.69 19.58
CA LEU A 17 6.22 4.32 19.19
C LEU A 17 5.43 3.24 19.95
N PRO A 18 5.24 3.29 21.29
CA PRO A 18 4.45 2.29 21.99
C PRO A 18 2.97 2.27 21.57
N TRP A 19 2.40 3.42 21.18
CA TRP A 19 1.01 3.50 20.71
C TRP A 19 0.85 2.86 19.33
N ILE A 20 1.71 3.21 18.37
CA ILE A 20 1.64 2.61 17.03
C ILE A 20 1.96 1.10 17.08
N SER A 21 2.87 0.69 17.95
CA SER A 21 3.18 -0.74 18.15
C SER A 21 2.01 -1.52 18.75
N THR A 22 1.27 -0.90 19.69
CA THR A 22 0.04 -1.50 20.24
C THR A 22 -1.07 -1.57 19.19
N PHE A 23 -1.22 -0.52 18.38
CA PHE A 23 -2.16 -0.53 17.25
C PHE A 23 -1.84 -1.63 16.24
N ALA A 24 -0.56 -1.78 15.86
CA ALA A 24 -0.11 -2.87 14.98
C ALA A 24 -0.39 -4.25 15.60
N LEU A 25 -0.21 -4.41 16.91
CA LEU A 25 -0.57 -5.64 17.63
C LEU A 25 -2.09 -5.90 17.57
N GLY A 26 -2.91 -4.88 17.76
CA GLY A 26 -4.37 -4.99 17.61
C GLY A 26 -4.77 -5.40 16.19
N LEU A 27 -4.13 -4.81 15.17
CA LEU A 27 -4.39 -5.14 13.77
C LEU A 27 -4.05 -6.60 13.44
N ILE A 28 -2.91 -7.14 13.90
CA ILE A 28 -2.54 -8.54 13.61
C ILE A 28 -3.44 -9.54 14.34
N ILE A 29 -3.88 -9.22 15.57
CA ILE A 29 -4.86 -10.03 16.29
C ILE A 29 -6.18 -10.04 15.52
N PHE A 30 -6.66 -8.87 15.12
CA PHE A 30 -7.90 -8.74 14.34
C PHE A 30 -7.80 -9.46 12.99
N GLN A 31 -6.66 -9.35 12.30
CA GLN A 31 -6.38 -10.09 11.07
C GLN A 31 -6.40 -11.61 11.29
N GLY A 32 -5.85 -12.09 12.41
CA GLY A 32 -5.89 -13.50 12.80
C GLY A 32 -7.32 -14.01 13.06
N VAL A 33 -8.15 -13.19 13.73
CA VAL A 33 -9.58 -13.48 13.93
C VAL A 33 -10.31 -13.55 12.59
N LEU A 34 -10.14 -12.54 11.72
CA LEU A 34 -10.74 -12.55 10.38
C LEU A 34 -10.26 -13.75 9.56
N GLY A 35 -8.98 -14.12 9.66
CA GLY A 35 -8.42 -15.29 9.00
C GLY A 35 -9.09 -16.59 9.46
N GLY A 36 -9.26 -16.78 10.77
CA GLY A 36 -10.05 -17.89 11.30
C GLY A 36 -11.49 -17.90 10.79
N LEU A 37 -12.13 -16.73 10.77
CA LEU A 37 -13.51 -16.58 10.27
C LEU A 37 -13.64 -16.87 8.78
N THR A 38 -12.63 -16.59 7.94
CA THR A 38 -12.70 -16.93 6.51
C THR A 38 -12.85 -18.44 6.27
N VAL A 39 -12.29 -19.26 7.16
CA VAL A 39 -12.40 -20.73 7.09
C VAL A 39 -13.77 -21.20 7.58
N THR A 40 -14.29 -20.62 8.66
CA THR A 40 -15.57 -21.06 9.26
C THR A 40 -16.80 -20.52 8.53
N GLU A 41 -16.72 -19.34 7.91
CA GLU A 41 -17.82 -18.65 7.23
C GLU A 41 -17.81 -18.84 5.70
N LEU A 42 -17.17 -19.92 5.20
CA LEU A 42 -17.11 -20.29 3.78
C LEU A 42 -16.79 -19.11 2.82
N LEU A 43 -15.65 -18.44 3.04
CA LEU A 43 -15.14 -17.41 2.13
C LEU A 43 -16.14 -16.26 1.83
N ARG A 44 -17.00 -15.90 2.79
CA ARG A 44 -17.82 -14.68 2.67
C ARG A 44 -16.97 -13.50 2.20
N PHE A 45 -17.34 -12.93 1.06
CA PHE A 45 -16.52 -11.95 0.35
C PHE A 45 -16.22 -10.70 1.22
N ASP A 46 -17.15 -10.32 2.10
CA ASP A 46 -16.98 -9.23 3.07
C ASP A 46 -15.82 -9.50 4.01
N ILE A 47 -15.75 -10.72 4.55
CA ILE A 47 -14.73 -11.13 5.52
C ILE A 47 -13.37 -11.26 4.84
N VAL A 48 -13.33 -11.85 3.63
CA VAL A 48 -12.08 -12.01 2.86
C VAL A 48 -11.50 -10.66 2.44
N THR A 49 -12.36 -9.73 1.99
CA THR A 49 -11.91 -8.38 1.60
C THR A 49 -11.47 -7.56 2.81
N ALA A 50 -12.19 -7.66 3.95
CA ALA A 50 -11.79 -7.04 5.20
C ALA A 50 -10.45 -7.61 5.72
N HIS A 51 -10.25 -8.92 5.62
CA HIS A 51 -9.00 -9.58 5.97
C HIS A 51 -7.83 -9.06 5.13
N LEU A 52 -8.01 -8.95 3.81
CA LEU A 52 -7.00 -8.37 2.94
C LEU A 52 -6.69 -6.91 3.31
N GLY A 53 -7.73 -6.09 3.52
CA GLY A 53 -7.54 -4.68 3.88
C GLY A 53 -6.79 -4.50 5.19
N THR A 54 -7.16 -5.27 6.22
CA THR A 54 -6.47 -5.23 7.52
C THR A 54 -5.02 -5.70 7.42
N ALA A 55 -4.73 -6.70 6.60
CA ALA A 55 -3.36 -7.14 6.32
C ALA A 55 -2.53 -6.04 5.62
N LEU A 56 -3.08 -5.36 4.61
CA LEU A 56 -2.40 -4.24 3.93
C LEU A 56 -2.17 -3.05 4.86
N LEU A 57 -3.14 -2.75 5.74
CA LEU A 57 -3.02 -1.69 6.74
C LEU A 57 -1.95 -2.02 7.78
N PHE A 58 -1.92 -3.27 8.27
CA PHE A 58 -0.88 -3.75 9.16
C PHE A 58 0.50 -3.66 8.51
N PHE A 59 0.64 -4.14 7.28
CA PHE A 59 1.88 -4.03 6.51
C PHE A 59 2.34 -2.57 6.35
N SER A 60 1.43 -1.68 5.95
CA SER A 60 1.72 -0.24 5.82
C SER A 60 2.16 0.37 7.16
N THR A 61 1.53 -0.04 8.27
CA THR A 61 1.90 0.40 9.63
C THR A 61 3.33 -0.02 9.98
N LEU A 62 3.73 -1.25 9.64
CA LEU A 62 5.11 -1.72 9.84
C LEU A 62 6.12 -0.92 9.01
N ILE A 63 5.79 -0.60 7.76
CA ILE A 63 6.63 0.26 6.91
C ILE A 63 6.76 1.66 7.53
N VAL A 64 5.66 2.24 8.03
CA VAL A 64 5.70 3.55 8.72
C VAL A 64 6.61 3.49 9.95
N ILE A 65 6.46 2.49 10.82
CA ILE A 65 7.34 2.32 11.99
C ILE A 65 8.81 2.19 11.54
N GLY A 66 9.09 1.28 10.60
CA GLY A 66 10.46 1.02 10.14
C GLY A 66 11.12 2.24 9.51
N THR A 67 10.38 2.98 8.68
CA THR A 67 10.89 4.21 8.05
C THR A 67 11.05 5.36 9.04
N LEU A 68 10.17 5.51 10.03
CA LEU A 68 10.33 6.51 11.10
C LEU A 68 11.55 6.23 11.99
N LEU A 69 11.85 4.95 12.25
CA LEU A 69 13.02 4.54 13.02
C LEU A 69 14.33 4.55 12.21
N THR A 70 14.25 4.62 10.89
CA THR A 70 15.44 4.69 10.02
C THR A 70 16.05 6.09 10.10
N PRO A 71 17.36 6.23 10.38
CA PRO A 71 18.06 7.51 10.28
C PRO A 71 17.90 8.10 8.88
N TYR A 72 17.42 9.33 8.79
CA TYR A 72 17.19 10.02 7.52
C TYR A 72 17.51 11.49 7.70
N GLN A 73 18.38 12.02 6.83
CA GLN A 73 18.72 13.43 6.77
C GLN A 73 18.20 13.99 5.45
N GLY A 74 17.16 14.83 5.56
CA GLY A 74 16.52 15.42 4.39
C GLY A 74 17.41 16.41 3.65
N THR A 75 17.06 16.67 2.40
CA THR A 75 17.69 17.69 1.54
C THR A 75 16.86 18.97 1.45
N GLY A 76 15.64 18.95 1.97
CA GLY A 76 14.66 20.02 1.94
C GLY A 76 14.00 20.27 0.58
N SER A 77 14.27 19.43 -0.41
CA SER A 77 13.88 19.68 -1.81
C SER A 77 12.49 19.14 -2.18
N VAL A 78 11.78 18.49 -1.26
CA VAL A 78 10.58 17.67 -1.56
C VAL A 78 9.31 18.45 -1.88
N GLY A 79 9.18 19.70 -1.42
CA GLY A 79 8.01 20.55 -1.69
C GLY A 79 6.66 19.86 -1.39
N LYS A 80 5.82 19.67 -2.43
CA LYS A 80 4.48 19.04 -2.35
C LYS A 80 4.47 17.52 -2.61
N LEU A 81 5.62 16.90 -2.91
CA LEU A 81 5.75 15.46 -3.15
C LEU A 81 5.11 14.56 -2.07
N PRO A 82 5.24 14.83 -0.75
CA PRO A 82 4.64 13.94 0.25
C PRO A 82 3.11 13.85 0.14
N TRP A 83 2.43 14.97 -0.14
CA TRP A 83 0.98 14.99 -0.28
C TRP A 83 0.52 14.28 -1.55
N LEU A 84 1.25 14.46 -2.65
CA LEU A 84 0.98 13.73 -3.90
C LEU A 84 1.18 12.22 -3.71
N SER A 85 2.24 11.83 -3.00
CA SER A 85 2.52 10.43 -2.68
C SER A 85 1.45 9.84 -1.76
N LEU A 86 0.97 10.60 -0.77
CA LEU A 86 -0.14 10.19 0.08
C LEU A 86 -1.42 9.94 -0.73
N THR A 87 -1.73 10.81 -1.70
CA THR A 87 -2.86 10.57 -2.62
C THR A 87 -2.68 9.27 -3.41
N ALA A 88 -1.46 8.99 -3.91
CA ALA A 88 -1.16 7.74 -4.60
C ALA A 88 -1.33 6.52 -3.69
N VAL A 89 -0.87 6.59 -2.43
CA VAL A 89 -1.09 5.54 -1.42
C VAL A 89 -2.57 5.24 -1.25
N ILE A 90 -3.41 6.27 -1.11
CA ILE A 90 -4.87 6.10 -0.94
C ILE A 90 -5.48 5.41 -2.15
N PHE A 91 -5.17 5.86 -3.37
CA PHE A 91 -5.72 5.23 -4.58
C PHE A 91 -5.24 3.79 -4.77
N VAL A 92 -3.96 3.49 -4.54
CA VAL A 92 -3.43 2.13 -4.65
C VAL A 92 -4.02 1.21 -3.58
N TYR A 93 -4.24 1.71 -2.36
CA TYR A 93 -4.89 0.96 -1.28
C TYR A 93 -6.34 0.61 -1.65
N LEU A 94 -7.14 1.61 -2.06
CA LEU A 94 -8.53 1.40 -2.49
C LEU A 94 -8.60 0.47 -3.71
N GLN A 95 -7.70 0.62 -4.66
CA GLN A 95 -7.62 -0.24 -5.84
C GLN A 95 -7.30 -1.70 -5.47
N SER A 96 -6.45 -1.91 -4.46
CA SER A 96 -6.13 -3.23 -3.94
C SER A 96 -7.35 -3.89 -3.27
N LEU A 97 -8.17 -3.11 -2.56
CA LEU A 97 -9.45 -3.60 -2.00
C LEU A 97 -10.45 -3.96 -3.10
N LEU A 98 -10.59 -3.12 -4.13
CA LEU A 98 -11.44 -3.42 -5.29
C LEU A 98 -10.98 -4.71 -6.00
N GLY A 99 -9.66 -4.92 -6.13
CA GLY A 99 -9.11 -6.16 -6.67
C GLY A 99 -9.45 -7.38 -5.82
N GLY A 100 -9.32 -7.26 -4.49
CA GLY A 100 -9.76 -8.29 -3.54
C GLY A 100 -11.26 -8.59 -3.62
N LEU A 101 -12.09 -7.57 -3.87
CA LEU A 101 -13.54 -7.75 -4.07
C LEU A 101 -13.86 -8.48 -5.38
N VAL A 102 -13.14 -8.15 -6.46
CA VAL A 102 -13.26 -8.86 -7.75
C VAL A 102 -12.92 -10.34 -7.60
N ALA A 103 -11.83 -10.66 -6.89
CA ALA A 103 -11.40 -12.03 -6.64
C ALA A 103 -12.38 -12.80 -5.74
N SER A 104 -12.76 -12.22 -4.59
CA SER A 104 -13.63 -12.89 -3.60
C SER A 104 -15.07 -13.12 -4.09
N ARG A 105 -15.59 -12.26 -4.98
CA ARG A 105 -16.92 -12.43 -5.58
C ARG A 105 -16.92 -13.20 -6.90
N TRP A 106 -15.77 -13.71 -7.35
CA TRP A 106 -15.65 -14.35 -8.67
C TRP A 106 -16.18 -13.47 -9.82
N ALA A 107 -16.07 -12.14 -9.68
CA ALA A 107 -16.77 -11.18 -10.53
C ALA A 107 -16.34 -11.27 -12.00
N VAL A 108 -15.13 -11.77 -12.27
CA VAL A 108 -14.60 -11.99 -13.62
C VAL A 108 -15.41 -13.05 -14.35
N HIS A 109 -15.60 -14.21 -13.72
CA HIS A 109 -16.32 -15.32 -14.33
C HIS A 109 -17.81 -14.99 -14.48
N GLN A 110 -18.40 -14.33 -13.48
CA GLN A 110 -19.80 -13.93 -13.53
C GLN A 110 -20.07 -12.87 -14.61
N CYS A 111 -19.16 -11.91 -14.79
CA CYS A 111 -19.32 -10.90 -15.84
C CYS A 111 -19.19 -11.50 -17.25
N PHE A 112 -18.23 -12.41 -17.48
CA PHE A 112 -18.04 -13.04 -18.80
C PHE A 112 -19.04 -14.17 -19.11
N GLY A 113 -19.54 -14.87 -18.11
CA GLY A 113 -20.43 -16.02 -18.29
C GLY A 113 -21.92 -15.70 -18.18
N ALA A 114 -22.29 -14.75 -17.32
CA ALA A 114 -23.67 -14.44 -16.98
C ALA A 114 -24.01 -12.94 -17.05
N SER A 115 -23.07 -12.07 -17.42
CA SER A 115 -23.20 -10.60 -17.41
C SER A 115 -23.54 -10.00 -16.02
N GLU A 116 -23.34 -10.77 -14.95
CA GLU A 116 -23.55 -10.33 -13.57
C GLU A 116 -22.28 -9.76 -12.95
N LEU A 117 -22.43 -8.84 -11.99
CA LEU A 117 -21.32 -8.20 -11.26
C LEU A 117 -20.27 -7.48 -12.15
N CYS A 118 -20.59 -7.19 -13.41
CA CYS A 118 -19.72 -6.42 -14.30
C CYS A 118 -19.40 -5.03 -13.75
N THR A 119 -20.29 -4.41 -12.98
CA THR A 119 -20.01 -3.14 -12.31
C THR A 119 -18.82 -3.22 -11.35
N VAL A 120 -18.66 -4.33 -10.63
CA VAL A 120 -17.53 -4.54 -9.70
C VAL A 120 -16.23 -4.66 -10.48
N MET A 121 -16.23 -5.48 -11.54
CA MET A 121 -15.09 -5.61 -12.44
C MET A 121 -14.71 -4.26 -13.10
N ASN A 122 -15.69 -3.57 -13.68
CA ASN A 122 -15.48 -2.30 -14.36
C ASN A 122 -15.01 -1.20 -13.40
N SER A 123 -15.50 -1.22 -12.15
CA SER A 123 -15.02 -0.29 -11.11
C SER A 123 -13.54 -0.54 -10.78
N HIS A 124 -13.11 -1.80 -10.71
CA HIS A 124 -11.70 -2.12 -10.54
C HIS A 124 -10.88 -1.64 -11.75
N ILE A 125 -11.30 -1.91 -12.98
CA ILE A 125 -10.57 -1.45 -14.19
C ILE A 125 -10.52 0.09 -14.24
N ALA A 126 -11.63 0.76 -13.95
CA ALA A 126 -11.69 2.23 -13.92
C ALA A 126 -10.76 2.81 -12.84
N GLY A 127 -10.69 2.18 -11.67
CA GLY A 127 -9.81 2.56 -10.56
C GLY A 127 -8.31 2.43 -10.86
N VAL A 128 -7.91 1.63 -11.87
CA VAL A 128 -6.50 1.54 -12.32
C VAL A 128 -5.99 2.90 -12.80
N VAL A 129 -6.83 3.69 -13.48
CA VAL A 129 -6.43 4.99 -14.05
C VAL A 129 -5.96 5.98 -12.97
N PRO A 130 -6.78 6.36 -11.96
CA PRO A 130 -6.34 7.30 -10.93
C PRO A 130 -5.14 6.78 -10.11
N ALA A 131 -5.09 5.48 -9.79
CA ALA A 131 -3.97 4.89 -9.06
C ALA A 131 -2.65 4.96 -9.86
N THR A 132 -2.70 4.64 -11.16
CA THR A 132 -1.54 4.68 -12.05
C THR A 132 -1.09 6.11 -12.29
N VAL A 133 -2.03 7.03 -12.59
CA VAL A 133 -1.73 8.44 -12.83
C VAL A 133 -1.08 9.08 -11.61
N ALA A 134 -1.62 8.84 -10.41
CA ALA A 134 -1.02 9.38 -9.19
C ALA A 134 0.39 8.82 -8.94
N THR A 135 0.59 7.52 -9.13
CA THR A 135 1.91 6.89 -9.00
C THR A 135 2.92 7.45 -10.01
N VAL A 136 2.53 7.55 -11.29
CA VAL A 136 3.36 8.12 -12.35
C VAL A 136 3.66 9.60 -12.07
N ALA A 137 2.71 10.36 -11.53
CA ALA A 137 2.93 11.74 -11.14
C ALA A 137 4.00 11.85 -10.04
N VAL A 138 3.98 10.96 -9.03
CA VAL A 138 5.06 10.89 -8.02
C VAL A 138 6.40 10.63 -8.68
N VAL A 139 6.49 9.62 -9.55
CA VAL A 139 7.73 9.25 -10.26
C VAL A 139 8.27 10.41 -11.11
N VAL A 140 7.41 11.01 -11.93
CA VAL A 140 7.78 12.10 -12.83
C VAL A 140 8.24 13.31 -12.02
N ILE A 141 7.47 13.77 -11.03
CA ILE A 141 7.86 14.94 -10.24
C ILE A 141 9.13 14.65 -9.45
N ALA A 142 9.27 13.48 -8.82
CA ALA A 142 10.48 13.10 -8.10
C ALA A 142 11.72 13.08 -9.02
N SER A 143 11.58 12.61 -10.27
CA SER A 143 12.67 12.62 -11.24
C SER A 143 13.09 14.04 -11.65
N ARG A 144 12.13 14.97 -11.69
CA ARG A 144 12.34 16.39 -12.05
C ARG A 144 12.77 17.26 -10.89
N THR A 145 12.59 16.82 -9.65
CA THR A 145 13.01 17.57 -8.46
C THR A 145 14.55 17.58 -8.35
N PRO A 146 15.21 18.75 -8.46
CA PRO A 146 16.65 18.85 -8.27
C PRO A 146 17.01 18.59 -6.81
N ALA A 147 18.20 18.05 -6.56
CA ALA A 147 18.71 17.74 -5.22
C ALA A 147 17.82 16.81 -4.36
N LEU A 148 16.87 16.08 -4.96
CA LEU A 148 16.08 15.07 -4.25
C LEU A 148 16.98 13.98 -3.65
N HIS A 149 16.76 13.68 -2.37
CA HIS A 149 17.52 12.69 -1.61
C HIS A 149 17.58 11.31 -2.32
N PRO A 150 18.73 10.61 -2.33
CA PRO A 150 18.90 9.35 -3.07
C PRO A 150 17.88 8.26 -2.74
N VAL A 151 17.50 8.12 -1.46
CA VAL A 151 16.48 7.14 -1.03
C VAL A 151 15.13 7.42 -1.69
N LEU A 152 14.69 8.68 -1.77
CA LEU A 152 13.44 9.04 -2.44
C LEU A 152 13.51 8.74 -3.94
N ARG A 153 14.66 8.98 -4.59
CA ARG A 153 14.87 8.61 -6.01
C ARG A 153 14.81 7.11 -6.23
N GLN A 154 15.44 6.32 -5.36
CA GLN A 154 15.40 4.86 -5.42
C GLN A 154 13.98 4.32 -5.25
N LEU A 155 13.23 4.84 -4.27
CA LEU A 155 11.84 4.47 -4.04
C LEU A 155 10.95 4.88 -5.22
N ALA A 156 11.16 6.05 -5.82
CA ALA A 156 10.44 6.46 -7.04
C ALA A 156 10.74 5.53 -8.22
N ASN A 157 12.01 5.15 -8.45
CA ASN A 157 12.37 4.22 -9.53
C ASN A 157 11.81 2.81 -9.29
N LEU A 158 11.77 2.37 -8.03
CA LEU A 158 11.16 1.11 -7.65
C LEU A 158 9.63 1.17 -7.87
N ALA A 159 8.97 2.26 -7.49
CA ALA A 159 7.55 2.47 -7.76
C ALA A 159 7.25 2.46 -9.28
N ALA A 160 8.10 3.08 -10.09
CA ALA A 160 8.00 3.05 -11.55
C ALA A 160 8.07 1.62 -12.11
N SER A 161 9.01 0.81 -11.60
CA SER A 161 9.17 -0.58 -12.02
C SER A 161 7.98 -1.44 -11.59
N LEU A 162 7.53 -1.27 -10.35
CA LEU A 162 6.41 -2.02 -9.78
C LEU A 162 5.07 -1.67 -10.43
N VAL A 163 4.79 -0.41 -10.76
CA VAL A 163 3.53 -0.04 -11.43
C VAL A 163 3.44 -0.62 -12.84
N VAL A 164 4.56 -0.65 -13.58
CA VAL A 164 4.61 -1.31 -14.89
C VAL A 164 4.35 -2.80 -14.73
N LEU A 165 5.05 -3.47 -13.80
CA LEU A 165 4.84 -4.88 -13.52
C LEU A 165 3.40 -5.18 -13.08
N GLN A 166 2.80 -4.31 -12.27
CA GLN A 166 1.42 -4.46 -11.81
C GLN A 166 0.44 -4.44 -12.97
N ILE A 167 0.59 -3.51 -13.91
CA ILE A 167 -0.26 -3.42 -15.10
C ILE A 167 -0.11 -4.68 -15.97
N LEU A 168 1.12 -5.13 -16.21
CA LEU A 168 1.38 -6.34 -17.00
C LEU A 168 0.74 -7.58 -16.36
N LEU A 169 0.94 -7.78 -15.05
CA LEU A 169 0.33 -8.88 -14.30
C LEU A 169 -1.20 -8.79 -14.26
N GLY A 170 -1.76 -7.59 -14.16
CA GLY A 170 -3.20 -7.36 -14.16
C GLY A 170 -3.83 -7.72 -15.50
N VAL A 171 -3.23 -7.27 -16.61
CA VAL A 171 -3.64 -7.63 -17.97
C VAL A 171 -3.52 -9.14 -18.20
N ALA A 172 -2.42 -9.76 -17.75
CA ALA A 172 -2.23 -11.20 -17.88
C ALA A 172 -3.30 -11.98 -17.09
N THR A 173 -3.55 -11.61 -15.83
CA THR A 173 -4.57 -12.20 -14.97
C THR A 173 -5.97 -12.08 -15.58
N PHE A 174 -6.29 -10.92 -16.15
CA PHE A 174 -7.57 -10.68 -16.81
C PHE A 174 -7.72 -11.53 -18.09
N ARG A 175 -6.71 -11.55 -18.97
CA ARG A 175 -6.76 -12.31 -20.24
C ARG A 175 -6.85 -13.82 -20.01
N LEU A 176 -6.16 -14.31 -18.98
CA LEU A 176 -6.17 -15.71 -18.58
C LEU A 176 -7.34 -16.06 -17.65
N ARG A 177 -8.28 -15.12 -17.42
CA ARG A 177 -9.51 -15.33 -16.65
C ARG A 177 -9.26 -16.02 -15.29
N LEU A 178 -8.22 -15.57 -14.58
CA LEU A 178 -7.77 -16.13 -13.29
C LEU A 178 -7.44 -17.63 -13.26
N GLN A 179 -7.26 -18.28 -14.42
CA GLN A 179 -6.93 -19.70 -14.47
C GLN A 179 -5.55 -20.03 -13.87
N VAL A 180 -4.69 -19.02 -13.74
CA VAL A 180 -3.35 -19.16 -13.16
C VAL A 180 -3.31 -18.46 -11.82
N GLU A 181 -3.51 -19.22 -10.75
CA GLU A 181 -3.51 -18.71 -9.36
C GLU A 181 -2.24 -17.95 -9.03
N LEU A 182 -1.08 -18.45 -9.50
CA LEU A 182 0.21 -17.81 -9.27
C LEU A 182 0.27 -16.39 -9.84
N LEU A 183 -0.34 -16.13 -11.00
CA LEU A 183 -0.38 -14.77 -11.56
C LEU A 183 -1.21 -13.83 -10.68
N THR A 184 -2.33 -14.31 -10.15
CA THR A 184 -3.19 -13.55 -9.22
C THR A 184 -2.44 -13.26 -7.92
N ILE A 185 -1.73 -14.24 -7.37
CA ILE A 185 -0.89 -14.06 -6.16
C ILE A 185 0.23 -13.06 -6.43
N CYS A 186 0.95 -13.20 -7.56
CA CYS A 186 1.99 -12.26 -7.96
C CYS A 186 1.44 -10.85 -8.15
N HIS A 187 0.27 -10.70 -8.78
CA HIS A 187 -0.38 -9.42 -8.97
C HIS A 187 -0.75 -8.77 -7.63
N GLN A 188 -1.26 -9.54 -6.67
CA GLN A 188 -1.56 -9.02 -5.34
C GLN A 188 -0.28 -8.64 -4.57
N ALA A 189 0.76 -9.47 -4.65
CA ALA A 189 2.04 -9.24 -3.98
C ALA A 189 2.76 -8.00 -4.52
N VAL A 190 2.80 -7.82 -5.84
CA VAL A 190 3.39 -6.63 -6.49
C VAL A 190 2.57 -5.38 -6.14
N GLY A 191 1.24 -5.48 -6.09
CA GLY A 191 0.38 -4.39 -5.62
C GLY A 191 0.67 -3.97 -4.18
N ALA A 192 0.82 -4.94 -3.27
CA ALA A 192 1.21 -4.69 -1.88
C ALA A 192 2.63 -4.08 -1.77
N ALA A 193 3.58 -4.56 -2.57
CA ALA A 193 4.93 -4.01 -2.63
C ALA A 193 4.91 -2.54 -3.12
N LEU A 194 4.14 -2.23 -4.17
CA LEU A 194 3.97 -0.87 -4.67
C LEU A 194 3.39 0.05 -3.59
N LEU A 195 2.35 -0.40 -2.88
CA LEU A 195 1.77 0.32 -1.75
C LEU A 195 2.83 0.59 -0.67
N GLY A 196 3.61 -0.42 -0.26
CA GLY A 196 4.67 -0.28 0.73
C GLY A 196 5.74 0.73 0.32
N VAL A 197 6.17 0.69 -0.94
CA VAL A 197 7.14 1.65 -1.50
C VAL A 197 6.60 3.08 -1.46
N LEU A 198 5.34 3.29 -1.84
CA LEU A 198 4.71 4.61 -1.79
C LEU A 198 4.49 5.10 -0.36
N VAL A 199 4.15 4.21 0.59
CA VAL A 199 4.06 4.54 2.02
C VAL A 199 5.44 4.98 2.54
N GLY A 200 6.49 4.21 2.26
CA GLY A 200 7.85 4.56 2.66
C GLY A 200 8.32 5.88 2.05
N PHE A 201 8.05 6.09 0.75
CA PHE A 201 8.33 7.36 0.09
C PHE A 201 7.61 8.53 0.78
N THR A 202 6.31 8.36 1.10
CA THR A 202 5.50 9.38 1.76
C THR A 202 6.08 9.77 3.11
N VAL A 203 6.45 8.79 3.94
CA VAL A 203 7.02 9.05 5.28
C VAL A 203 8.37 9.77 5.17
N PHE A 204 9.28 9.28 4.32
CA PHE A 204 10.57 9.96 4.13
C PHE A 204 10.39 11.37 3.58
N ALA A 205 9.49 11.58 2.62
CA ALA A 205 9.21 12.90 2.06
C ALA A 205 8.56 13.84 3.08
N LEU A 206 7.70 13.35 3.98
CA LEU A 206 7.15 14.16 5.08
C LEU A 206 8.25 14.60 6.05
N ARG A 207 9.14 13.67 6.42
CA ARG A 207 10.29 13.99 7.28
C ARG A 207 11.22 15.02 6.64
N ASP A 208 11.53 14.84 5.36
CA ASP A 208 12.36 15.76 4.57
C ASP A 208 11.77 17.18 4.57
N ARG A 209 10.44 17.29 4.42
CA ARG A 209 9.73 18.58 4.48
C ARG A 209 9.83 19.24 5.86
N THR A 210 9.61 18.48 6.93
CA THR A 210 9.64 19.02 8.31
C THR A 210 11.04 19.50 8.73
N SER A 211 12.10 18.92 8.17
CA SER A 211 13.48 19.37 8.42
C SER A 211 13.72 20.80 7.93
N VAL A 212 13.01 21.27 6.90
CA VAL A 212 13.11 22.65 6.39
C VAL A 212 12.33 23.63 7.25
N GLU A 213 11.11 23.27 7.65
CA GLU A 213 10.24 24.14 8.46
C GLU A 213 10.93 24.52 9.79
N CYS A 214 11.71 23.61 10.38
CA CYS A 214 12.51 23.84 11.59
C CYS A 214 13.76 24.71 11.38
N GLN A 215 14.30 24.79 10.15
CA GLN A 215 15.44 25.67 9.83
C GLN A 215 15.01 27.09 9.44
N SER A 216 13.75 27.28 9.07
CA SER A 216 13.17 28.58 8.69
C SER A 216 12.55 29.37 9.85
N GLN A 217 12.55 28.79 11.07
CA GLN A 217 12.14 29.44 12.32
C GLN A 217 13.38 29.85 13.12
#